data_AF-A0A9Q1JJT5-F1
#
_entry.id   AF-A0A9Q1JJT5-F1
#
_cell.length_a   1.000
_cell.length_b   1.000
_cell.length_c   1.000
_cell.angle_alpha   90.00
_cell.angle_beta   90.00
_cell.angle_gamma   90.00
#
_symmetry.space_group_name_H-M   'P 1'
#
loop_
_entity.id
_entity.type
_entity.pdbx_description
1 polymer ?
#
loop_
_entity_poly.entity_id
_entity_poly.type
_entity_poly.pdbx_seq_one_letter_code
_entity_poly.pdbx_strand_id
1 'polypeptide(L)'
;MSSAGDISLEHVKNETVDLERIPVEEVFKQLICTKEGLTSAEGERRLQIFGPNKLEEKKESKLLKFLGFMWNPLSWVMEAAAIMAIALANGNGRPPDWPDFVGIAAHLVDSTNQVGHFQKARAGIEEVHFLPFNPVEKRTAVTYIDSMGNWHRVSKGAPEEIIELCGLKGEVKKKAHAVIDAYANRGLRSLAVARQTVPEKTKESEGSPWEFVGLLPLFDPPRHDSAETIRRALELGVKVKMITGDQLAIGKETGRRLGMGTNMYPSSTLLGQSSDGSVPSIPIEELIEQADGFAGVFPVTLNAEHKYEIVKKLQERNHIVGMTGDGVNDAPALKRADIGIAVDDATDAARSASDIVLTEPGLSVIVSAVLTSRAIFQRMKNYTIYAVSITIRIVLGFLLIALLWKFDFHPFMVLIIAILNDGTIMTISKDRVKPSPMPDSWKLNEIFITGIILGTYMALTTTIFFFMANDTDLFTKWFGVRSIKGNVDELTAALYLQVSIISQALIFVTRSRSWSFTERPGILLVVAFLAAQFVATIIAVYAKWGFCRVSGIGWGWAGVTWIFSIVTYIPLDILKIIARNSSIGEACDNFAENKTDHGGGEREGDIISNGSKHPSQSPG
;
A
#
# COMPACT_ATOMS: atom_id res chain seq x y z
N MET A 1 1.58 26.02 -53.11
CA MET A 1 2.54 25.84 -52.00
C MET A 1 2.00 26.61 -50.80
N SER A 2 1.09 25.98 -50.04
CA SER A 2 0.50 26.53 -48.83
C SER A 2 1.19 25.93 -47.61
N SER A 3 1.50 26.82 -46.66
CA SER A 3 2.00 26.58 -45.31
C SER A 3 1.58 25.25 -44.68
N ALA A 4 2.55 24.36 -44.45
CA ALA A 4 2.44 23.31 -43.46
C ALA A 4 2.52 23.95 -42.07
N GLY A 5 1.53 23.70 -41.22
CA GLY A 5 1.34 24.36 -39.94
C GLY A 5 2.54 24.20 -39.00
N ASP A 6 2.98 25.33 -38.46
CA ASP A 6 3.93 25.43 -37.36
C ASP A 6 3.39 24.68 -36.13
N ILE A 7 3.98 23.54 -35.80
CA ILE A 7 3.81 22.91 -34.49
C ILE A 7 4.63 23.73 -33.50
N SER A 8 3.97 24.53 -32.66
CA SER A 8 4.64 25.33 -31.64
C SER A 8 5.31 24.43 -30.58
N LEU A 9 6.53 24.78 -30.16
CA LEU A 9 7.31 24.10 -29.10
C LEU A 9 6.53 23.97 -27.76
N GLU A 10 5.45 24.72 -27.59
CA GLU A 10 4.52 24.60 -26.45
C GLU A 10 3.73 23.30 -26.45
N HIS A 11 3.40 22.72 -27.61
CA HIS A 11 2.71 21.41 -27.67
C HIS A 11 3.62 20.25 -27.24
N VAL A 12 4.94 20.39 -27.41
CA VAL A 12 5.94 19.42 -26.94
C VAL A 12 6.07 19.45 -25.41
N LYS A 13 5.80 20.61 -24.78
CA LYS A 13 5.88 20.78 -23.32
C LYS A 13 4.78 20.04 -22.54
N ASN A 14 3.63 19.75 -23.16
CA ASN A 14 2.47 19.16 -22.50
C ASN A 14 2.41 17.61 -22.57
N GLU A 15 3.55 16.93 -22.81
CA GLU A 15 3.71 15.46 -22.69
C GLU A 15 2.72 14.57 -23.49
N THR A 16 2.05 15.09 -24.53
CA THR A 16 1.07 14.31 -25.31
C THR A 16 1.66 13.42 -26.41
N VAL A 17 2.96 13.19 -26.43
CA VAL A 17 3.63 12.46 -27.52
C VAL A 17 4.21 11.13 -27.03
N ASP A 18 3.60 10.04 -27.47
CA ASP A 18 4.05 8.66 -27.19
C ASP A 18 5.25 8.31 -28.10
N LEU A 19 6.45 8.65 -27.64
CA LEU A 19 7.70 8.51 -28.40
C LEU A 19 8.16 7.05 -28.59
N GLU A 20 7.56 6.09 -27.88
CA GLU A 20 8.00 4.69 -27.87
C GLU A 20 7.52 3.88 -29.09
N ARG A 21 6.48 4.36 -29.79
CA ARG A 21 5.82 3.60 -30.87
C ARG A 21 5.98 4.22 -32.26
N ILE A 22 6.69 5.35 -32.37
CA ILE A 22 6.79 6.14 -33.59
C ILE A 22 8.12 5.85 -34.31
N PRO A 23 8.13 5.73 -35.66
CA PRO A 23 9.36 5.61 -36.43
C PRO A 23 10.33 6.75 -36.16
N VAL A 24 11.63 6.46 -36.09
CA VAL A 24 12.69 7.43 -35.74
C VAL A 24 12.66 8.70 -36.59
N GLU A 25 12.28 8.60 -37.86
CA GLU A 25 12.17 9.74 -38.79
C GLU A 25 11.04 10.70 -38.42
N GLU A 26 9.97 10.18 -37.83
CA GLU A 26 8.79 10.93 -37.42
C GLU A 26 8.97 11.51 -36.01
N VAL A 27 9.77 10.84 -35.17
CA VAL A 27 10.30 11.41 -33.91
C VAL A 27 11.13 12.68 -34.19
N PHE A 28 12.01 12.66 -35.18
CA PHE A 28 12.80 13.84 -35.57
C PHE A 28 11.92 15.00 -36.06
N LYS A 29 10.83 14.71 -36.77
CA LYS A 29 9.86 15.73 -37.19
C LYS A 29 9.07 16.31 -36.02
N GLN A 30 8.63 15.47 -35.08
CA GLN A 30 7.84 15.91 -33.92
C GLN A 30 8.67 16.67 -32.88
N LEU A 31 9.92 16.24 -32.64
CA LEU A 31 10.86 16.93 -31.76
C LEU A 31 11.59 18.11 -32.44
N ILE A 32 11.29 18.36 -33.72
CA ILE A 32 11.89 19.42 -34.55
C ILE A 32 13.43 19.34 -34.42
N CYS A 33 14.00 18.15 -34.56
CA CYS A 33 15.44 17.94 -34.43
C CYS A 33 15.97 17.12 -35.60
N THR A 34 17.25 17.35 -35.92
CA THR A 34 17.95 16.62 -36.98
C THR A 34 18.77 15.47 -36.41
N LYS A 35 19.12 14.50 -37.25
CA LYS A 35 19.94 13.33 -36.86
C LYS A 35 21.34 13.72 -36.33
N GLU A 36 21.81 14.91 -36.68
CA GLU A 36 23.09 15.49 -36.23
C GLU A 36 22.95 16.26 -34.89
N GLY A 37 21.77 16.30 -34.28
CA GLY A 37 21.49 17.02 -33.04
C GLY A 37 20.93 18.42 -33.26
N LEU A 38 20.94 19.24 -32.21
CA LEU A 38 20.50 20.64 -32.22
C LEU A 38 21.71 21.56 -32.44
N THR A 39 21.52 22.65 -33.18
CA THR A 39 22.53 23.71 -33.26
C THR A 39 22.60 24.46 -31.93
N SER A 40 23.76 25.04 -31.60
CA SER A 40 23.96 25.76 -30.33
C SER A 40 22.94 26.88 -30.10
N ALA A 41 22.58 27.60 -31.17
CA ALA A 41 21.58 28.67 -31.10
C ALA A 41 20.16 28.15 -30.80
N GLU A 42 19.79 27.00 -31.37
CA GLU A 42 18.50 26.37 -31.11
C GLU A 42 18.46 25.73 -29.71
N GLY A 43 19.57 25.15 -29.26
CA GLY A 43 19.74 24.66 -27.89
C GLY A 43 19.51 25.75 -26.85
N GLU A 44 20.07 26.94 -27.07
CA GLU A 44 19.91 28.09 -26.15
C GLU A 44 18.48 28.64 -26.15
N ARG A 45 17.82 28.67 -27.32
CA ARG A 45 16.40 29.03 -27.46
C ARG A 45 15.49 28.07 -26.71
N ARG A 46 15.74 26.76 -26.80
CA ARG A 46 15.00 25.73 -26.06
C ARG A 46 15.27 25.79 -24.56
N LEU A 47 16.49 26.12 -24.16
CA LEU A 47 16.85 26.30 -22.75
C LEU A 47 16.03 27.43 -22.09
N GLN A 48 15.67 28.47 -22.85
CA GLN A 48 14.79 29.54 -22.36
C GLN A 48 13.32 29.11 -22.23
N ILE A 49 12.85 28.17 -23.06
CA ILE A 49 11.44 27.73 -23.10
C ILE A 49 11.17 26.59 -22.10
N PHE A 50 12.07 25.61 -22.03
CA PHE A 50 11.95 24.41 -21.18
C PHE A 50 12.68 24.55 -19.85
N GLY A 51 13.56 25.55 -19.71
CA GLY A 51 14.44 25.70 -18.56
C GLY A 51 15.69 24.82 -18.66
N PRO A 52 16.71 25.07 -17.82
CA PRO A 52 17.86 24.18 -17.71
C PRO A 52 17.40 22.83 -17.16
N ASN A 53 17.93 21.72 -17.71
CA ASN A 53 17.70 20.37 -17.21
C ASN A 53 18.50 20.13 -15.91
N LYS A 54 18.20 20.94 -14.89
CA LYS A 54 18.84 20.97 -13.59
C LYS A 54 17.75 20.98 -12.53
N LEU A 55 17.77 19.97 -11.67
CA LEU A 55 16.89 19.89 -10.51
C LEU A 55 17.09 21.13 -9.63
N GLU A 56 16.01 21.74 -9.17
CA GLU A 56 16.07 22.82 -8.19
C GLU A 56 16.59 22.24 -6.86
N GLU A 57 17.90 22.31 -6.65
CA GLU A 57 18.47 22.18 -5.32
C GLU A 57 17.94 23.33 -4.47
N LYS A 58 16.98 23.03 -3.58
CA LYS A 58 16.66 23.92 -2.48
C LYS A 58 17.94 24.09 -1.67
N LYS A 59 18.59 25.24 -1.81
CA LYS A 59 19.73 25.63 -0.98
C LYS A 59 19.25 25.79 0.45
N GLU A 60 19.27 24.71 1.22
CA GLU A 60 19.15 24.80 2.66
C GLU A 60 20.39 25.49 3.23
N SER A 61 20.18 26.43 4.15
CA SER A 61 21.32 27.10 4.77
C SER A 61 22.10 26.10 5.64
N LYS A 62 23.43 26.07 5.49
CA LYS A 62 24.30 25.23 6.34
C LYS A 62 24.10 25.53 7.83
N LEU A 63 23.66 26.75 8.17
CA LEU A 63 23.31 27.17 9.52
C LEU A 63 22.03 26.49 10.03
N LEU A 64 20.99 26.33 9.20
CA LEU A 64 19.77 25.62 9.58
C LEU A 64 20.04 24.13 9.79
N LYS A 65 20.90 23.53 8.97
CA LYS A 65 21.31 22.13 9.14
C LYS A 65 22.10 21.95 10.44
N PHE A 66 23.00 22.89 10.74
CA PHE A 66 23.73 22.95 12.02
C PHE A 66 22.78 23.12 13.22
N LEU A 67 21.80 24.02 13.14
CA LEU A 67 20.77 24.21 14.18
C LEU A 67 19.87 22.98 14.33
N GLY A 68 19.58 22.26 13.25
CA GLY A 68 18.84 21.01 13.26
C GLY A 68 19.57 19.89 14.02
N PHE A 69 20.91 19.85 13.99
CA PHE A 69 21.70 18.92 14.80
C PHE A 69 21.58 19.18 16.31
N MET A 70 21.28 20.42 16.72
CA MET A 70 21.11 20.78 18.14
C MET A 70 19.75 20.33 18.72
N TRP A 71 18.83 19.84 17.90
CA TRP A 71 17.54 19.29 18.36
C TRP A 71 17.61 17.82 18.80
N ASN A 72 18.80 17.22 18.82
CA ASN A 72 19.00 15.87 19.32
C ASN A 72 18.83 15.83 20.85
N PRO A 73 17.97 14.95 21.41
CA PRO A 73 17.74 14.87 22.86
C PRO A 73 19.03 14.64 23.67
N LEU A 74 20.08 14.05 23.09
CA LEU A 74 21.38 13.91 23.74
C LEU A 74 22.11 15.25 23.95
N SER A 75 21.98 16.20 23.01
CA SER A 75 22.57 17.55 23.12
C SER A 75 21.95 18.32 24.28
N TRP A 76 20.63 18.19 24.46
CA TRP A 76 19.89 18.86 25.53
C TRP A 76 20.33 18.38 26.92
N VAL A 77 20.68 17.09 27.06
CA VAL A 77 21.23 16.56 28.31
C VAL A 77 22.63 17.12 28.58
N MET A 78 23.46 17.25 27.55
CA MET A 78 24.81 17.82 27.67
C MET A 78 24.79 19.32 27.96
N GLU A 79 23.88 20.09 27.34
CA GLU A 79 23.68 21.51 27.62
C GLU A 79 23.04 21.75 28.98
N ALA A 80 22.08 20.92 29.39
CA ALA A 80 21.56 20.93 30.75
C ALA A 80 22.67 20.62 31.77
N ALA A 81 23.54 19.63 31.51
CA ALA A 81 24.67 19.31 32.37
C ALA A 81 25.71 20.44 32.41
N ALA A 82 25.99 21.10 31.29
CA ALA A 82 26.89 22.25 31.21
C ALA A 82 26.33 23.48 31.96
N ILE A 83 25.03 23.77 31.82
CA ILE A 83 24.34 24.82 32.57
C ILE A 83 24.32 24.48 34.06
N MET A 84 24.09 23.22 34.43
CA MET A 84 24.13 22.75 35.82
C MET A 84 25.55 22.87 36.41
N ALA A 85 26.58 22.56 35.63
CA ALA A 85 27.98 22.72 36.01
C ALA A 85 28.35 24.21 36.20
N ILE A 86 27.89 25.10 35.32
CA ILE A 86 28.09 26.56 35.46
C ILE A 86 27.33 27.11 36.68
N ALA A 87 26.11 26.63 36.93
CA ALA A 87 25.32 27.02 38.09
C ALA A 87 25.93 26.52 39.40
N LEU A 88 26.47 25.29 39.42
CA LEU A 88 27.19 24.72 40.56
C LEU A 88 28.56 25.40 40.78
N ALA A 89 29.26 25.77 39.71
CA ALA A 89 30.53 26.51 39.79
C ALA A 89 30.36 27.94 40.33
N ASN A 90 29.25 28.61 40.00
CA ASN A 90 28.94 29.96 40.49
C ASN A 90 28.29 29.99 41.89
N GLY A 91 28.00 28.83 42.49
CA GLY A 91 27.27 28.74 43.76
C GLY A 91 28.06 29.09 45.02
N ASN A 92 29.38 29.29 44.97
CA ASN A 92 30.21 29.50 46.18
C ASN A 92 31.41 30.45 46.01
N GLY A 93 31.32 31.46 45.14
CA GLY A 93 32.28 32.56 45.10
C GLY A 93 33.74 32.18 44.77
N ARG A 94 33.97 31.07 44.05
CA ARG A 94 35.30 30.68 43.53
C ARG A 94 35.36 30.94 42.02
N PRO A 95 36.54 31.30 41.47
CA PRO A 95 36.69 31.50 40.02
C PRO A 95 36.49 30.17 39.27
N PRO A 96 35.94 30.20 38.04
CA PRO A 96 35.71 28.99 37.26
C PRO A 96 37.04 28.35 36.82
N ASP A 97 37.17 27.03 37.02
CA ASP A 97 38.33 26.25 36.60
C ASP A 97 38.33 26.08 35.07
N TRP A 98 39.01 27.00 34.39
CA TRP A 98 39.30 26.95 32.95
C TRP A 98 39.91 25.64 32.43
N PRO A 99 40.70 24.86 33.21
CA PRO A 99 41.24 23.57 32.75
C PRO A 99 40.16 22.53 32.43
N ASP A 100 39.09 22.46 33.21
CA ASP A 100 38.02 21.47 33.02
C ASP A 100 37.15 21.80 31.81
N PHE A 101 36.89 23.09 31.56
CA PHE A 101 36.19 23.56 30.37
C PHE A 101 36.97 23.25 29.08
N VAL A 102 38.29 23.48 29.09
CA VAL A 102 39.16 23.14 27.95
C VAL A 102 39.28 21.62 27.79
N GLY A 103 39.31 20.86 28.88
CA GLY A 103 39.31 19.39 28.84
C GLY A 103 38.04 18.81 28.23
N ILE A 104 36.87 19.33 28.62
CA ILE A 104 35.56 18.90 28.07
C ILE A 104 35.43 19.30 26.60
N ALA A 105 35.86 20.51 26.22
CA ALA A 105 35.84 20.96 24.83
C ALA A 105 36.79 20.14 23.94
N ALA A 106 38.01 19.83 24.42
CA ALA A 106 38.96 18.98 23.71
C ALA A 106 38.44 17.55 23.57
N HIS A 107 37.81 17.00 24.62
CA HIS A 107 37.21 15.67 24.57
C HIS A 107 36.00 15.60 23.62
N LEU A 108 35.19 16.67 23.53
CA LEU A 108 34.11 16.81 22.56
C LEU A 108 34.63 16.79 21.12
N VAL A 109 35.72 17.51 20.83
CA VAL A 109 36.35 17.53 19.50
C VAL A 109 36.95 16.16 19.13
N ASP A 110 37.58 15.47 20.09
CA ASP A 110 38.09 14.10 19.90
C ASP A 110 36.96 13.07 19.71
N SER A 111 35.83 13.25 20.41
CA SER A 111 34.66 12.37 20.30
C SER A 111 33.96 12.47 18.95
N THR A 112 33.97 13.64 18.30
CA THR A 112 33.48 13.83 16.92
C THR A 112 34.41 13.24 15.85
N ASN A 113 35.69 13.01 16.18
CA ASN A 113 36.67 12.45 15.25
C ASN A 113 36.81 10.92 15.30
N GLN A 114 36.01 10.22 16.11
CA GLN A 114 35.97 8.75 16.10
C GLN A 114 35.15 8.18 14.92
N VAL A 115 35.58 8.46 13.69
CA VAL A 115 35.29 7.64 12.51
C VAL A 115 36.53 6.78 12.24
N GLY A 116 36.90 5.97 13.24
CA GLY A 116 38.26 5.44 13.41
C GLY A 116 38.56 4.05 12.83
N HIS A 117 37.70 3.46 12.00
CA HIS A 117 37.93 2.09 11.50
C HIS A 117 38.51 2.00 10.07
N PHE A 118 38.24 2.97 9.19
CA PHE A 118 38.73 2.92 7.80
C PHE A 118 40.18 3.40 7.65
N GLN A 119 40.62 4.38 8.46
CA GLN A 119 41.97 4.93 8.38
C GLN A 119 43.04 3.95 8.91
N LYS A 120 42.72 3.09 9.88
CA LYS A 120 43.66 2.07 10.39
C LYS A 120 43.97 0.99 9.36
N ALA A 121 42.99 0.61 8.53
CA ALA A 121 43.19 -0.35 7.43
C ALA A 121 43.93 0.26 6.22
N ARG A 122 43.88 1.58 6.07
CA ARG A 122 44.59 2.35 5.04
C ARG A 122 45.93 2.94 5.52
N ALA A 123 46.34 2.63 6.76
CA ALA A 123 47.60 3.12 7.31
C ALA A 123 48.78 2.59 6.49
N GLY A 124 49.59 3.49 5.94
CA GLY A 124 50.74 3.14 5.08
C GLY A 124 50.39 2.91 3.61
N ILE A 125 49.18 3.28 3.17
CA ILE A 125 48.74 3.20 1.78
C ILE A 125 48.33 4.59 1.28
N GLU A 126 48.98 5.09 0.23
CA GLU A 126 48.60 6.34 -0.44
C GLU A 126 47.69 6.04 -1.63
N GLU A 127 46.43 6.49 -1.59
CA GLU A 127 45.46 6.28 -2.65
C GLU A 127 45.71 7.22 -3.83
N VAL A 128 45.90 6.67 -5.03
CA VAL A 128 46.21 7.45 -6.25
C VAL A 128 44.98 7.68 -7.12
N HIS A 129 44.14 6.65 -7.24
CA HIS A 129 42.96 6.66 -8.08
C HIS A 129 41.95 5.60 -7.62
N PHE A 130 40.68 5.99 -7.58
CA PHE A 130 39.56 5.10 -7.30
C PHE A 130 38.63 5.03 -8.50
N LEU A 131 38.41 3.81 -8.98
CA LEU A 131 37.39 3.50 -9.97
C LEU A 131 36.09 3.15 -9.21
N PRO A 132 35.08 4.04 -9.23
CA PRO A 132 33.80 3.80 -8.55
C PRO A 132 33.02 2.66 -9.22
N PHE A 133 32.02 2.15 -8.50
CA PHE A 133 31.22 1.03 -9.00
C PHE A 133 30.41 1.48 -10.21
N ASN A 134 30.60 0.80 -11.33
CA ASN A 134 29.77 0.95 -12.52
C ASN A 134 28.90 -0.30 -12.67
N PRO A 135 27.56 -0.19 -12.77
CA PRO A 135 26.69 -1.34 -12.94
C PRO A 135 26.95 -2.18 -14.21
N VAL A 136 27.61 -1.60 -15.22
CA VAL A 136 28.02 -2.31 -16.44
C VAL A 136 29.25 -3.18 -16.17
N GLU A 137 30.29 -2.62 -15.53
CA GLU A 137 31.54 -3.35 -15.23
C GLU A 137 31.44 -4.24 -13.97
N LYS A 138 30.43 -4.01 -13.11
CA LYS A 138 30.14 -4.71 -11.85
C LYS A 138 31.37 -4.90 -10.93
N ARG A 139 32.32 -3.97 -10.99
CA ARG A 139 33.56 -3.98 -10.20
C ARG A 139 33.91 -2.58 -9.71
N THR A 140 34.80 -2.54 -8.73
CA THR A 140 35.46 -1.34 -8.21
C THR A 140 36.94 -1.63 -8.11
N ALA A 141 37.77 -0.64 -8.39
CA ALA A 141 39.21 -0.78 -8.28
C ALA A 141 39.84 0.41 -7.55
N VAL A 142 40.89 0.13 -6.78
CA VAL A 142 41.71 1.15 -6.12
C VAL A 142 43.14 0.96 -6.58
N THR A 143 43.76 2.03 -7.07
CA THR A 143 45.21 2.08 -7.31
C THR A 143 45.85 2.84 -6.17
N TYR A 144 46.86 2.25 -5.55
CA TYR A 144 47.53 2.79 -4.38
C TYR A 144 49.04 2.56 -4.38
N ILE A 145 49.76 3.37 -3.63
CA ILE A 145 51.19 3.26 -3.40
C ILE A 145 51.40 2.67 -2.01
N ASP A 146 52.22 1.62 -1.91
CA ASP A 146 52.62 1.05 -0.63
C ASP A 146 53.70 1.88 0.07
N SER A 147 54.02 1.53 1.32
CA SER A 147 55.08 2.18 2.10
C SER A 147 56.49 2.03 1.50
N MET A 148 56.68 1.15 0.52
CA MET A 148 57.93 0.94 -0.21
C MET A 148 57.96 1.68 -1.56
N GLY A 149 56.94 2.49 -1.89
CA GLY A 149 56.86 3.26 -3.12
C GLY A 149 56.49 2.44 -4.36
N ASN A 150 55.97 1.21 -4.21
CA ASN A 150 55.47 0.39 -5.30
C ASN A 150 53.98 0.63 -5.52
N TRP A 151 53.57 0.61 -6.78
CA TRP A 151 52.18 0.82 -7.18
C TRP A 151 51.46 -0.51 -7.28
N HIS A 152 50.35 -0.63 -6.55
CA HIS A 152 49.45 -1.78 -6.57
C HIS A 152 48.08 -1.34 -7.01
N ARG A 153 47.37 -2.24 -7.68
CA ARG A 153 45.96 -2.04 -8.01
C ARG A 153 45.18 -3.25 -7.51
N VAL A 154 44.13 -2.99 -6.73
CA VAL A 154 43.23 -4.03 -6.21
C VAL A 154 41.85 -3.80 -6.76
N SER A 155 41.15 -4.88 -7.09
CA SER A 155 39.80 -4.85 -7.62
C SER A 155 38.92 -5.80 -6.82
N LYS A 156 37.67 -5.39 -6.62
CA LYS A 156 36.60 -6.23 -6.07
C LYS A 156 35.36 -6.10 -6.93
N GLY A 157 34.65 -7.19 -7.14
CA GLY A 157 33.46 -7.18 -8.00
C GLY A 157 32.73 -8.52 -8.04
N ALA A 158 31.81 -8.61 -9.00
CA ALA A 158 31.12 -9.86 -9.31
C ALA A 158 32.14 -10.96 -9.67
N PRO A 159 31.96 -12.20 -9.18
CA PRO A 159 32.93 -13.26 -9.41
C PRO A 159 33.23 -13.56 -10.87
N GLU A 160 32.22 -13.53 -11.75
CA GLU A 160 32.41 -13.83 -13.18
C GLU A 160 33.30 -12.79 -13.86
N GLU A 161 33.06 -11.51 -13.63
CA GLU A 161 33.86 -10.39 -14.16
C GLU A 161 35.31 -10.45 -13.68
N ILE A 162 35.52 -10.77 -12.39
CA ILE A 162 36.87 -10.88 -11.83
C ILE A 162 37.60 -12.13 -12.34
N ILE A 163 36.88 -13.24 -12.56
CA ILE A 163 37.44 -14.47 -13.14
C ILE A 163 37.90 -14.22 -14.58
N GLU A 164 37.10 -13.49 -15.37
CA GLU A 164 37.44 -13.07 -16.73
C GLU A 164 38.62 -12.10 -16.74
N LEU A 165 38.62 -11.12 -15.84
CA LEU A 165 39.70 -10.15 -15.68
C LEU A 165 41.06 -10.80 -15.36
N CYS A 166 41.05 -11.85 -14.54
CA CYS A 166 42.26 -12.61 -14.20
C CYS A 166 42.64 -13.64 -15.28
N GLY A 167 41.82 -13.82 -16.33
CA GLY A 167 42.09 -14.79 -17.39
C GLY A 167 42.23 -16.24 -16.89
N LEU A 168 41.49 -16.60 -15.83
CA LEU A 168 41.60 -17.92 -15.20
C LEU A 168 41.22 -19.05 -16.18
N LYS A 169 42.09 -20.05 -16.34
CA LYS A 169 41.91 -21.20 -17.23
C LYS A 169 41.99 -22.53 -16.48
N GLY A 170 41.36 -23.56 -17.03
CA GLY A 170 41.50 -24.96 -16.56
C GLY A 170 40.83 -25.25 -15.22
N GLU A 171 41.54 -25.98 -14.35
CA GLU A 171 41.03 -26.48 -13.07
C GLU A 171 40.71 -25.38 -12.05
N VAL A 172 41.48 -24.28 -12.05
CA VAL A 172 41.30 -23.19 -11.07
C VAL A 172 39.95 -22.48 -11.27
N LYS A 173 39.53 -22.28 -12.53
CA LYS A 173 38.21 -21.74 -12.87
C LYS A 173 37.09 -22.68 -12.37
N LYS A 174 37.23 -23.99 -12.60
CA LYS A 174 36.25 -24.99 -12.11
C LYS A 174 36.14 -24.99 -10.59
N LYS A 175 37.28 -24.88 -9.89
CA LYS A 175 37.32 -24.80 -8.43
C LYS A 175 36.65 -23.52 -7.91
N ALA A 176 36.88 -22.38 -8.57
CA ALA A 176 36.23 -21.12 -8.21
C ALA A 176 34.70 -21.21 -8.37
N HIS A 177 34.21 -21.74 -9.48
CA HIS A 177 32.76 -21.96 -9.68
C HIS A 177 32.18 -22.90 -8.63
N ALA A 178 32.85 -24.03 -8.32
CA ALA A 178 32.37 -24.95 -7.29
C ALA A 178 32.24 -24.31 -5.90
N VAL A 179 33.15 -23.40 -5.54
CA VAL A 179 33.07 -22.64 -4.28
C VAL A 179 31.95 -21.61 -4.31
N ILE A 180 31.76 -20.92 -5.43
CA ILE A 180 30.64 -19.98 -5.64
C ILE A 180 29.31 -20.70 -5.48
N ASP A 181 29.14 -21.86 -6.10
CA ASP A 181 27.93 -22.67 -6.00
C ASP A 181 27.71 -23.17 -4.56
N ALA A 182 28.78 -23.57 -3.86
CA ALA A 182 28.70 -23.96 -2.46
C ALA A 182 28.27 -22.81 -1.54
N TYR A 183 28.69 -21.57 -1.83
CA TYR A 183 28.22 -20.37 -1.14
C TYR A 183 26.76 -20.05 -1.48
N ALA A 184 26.40 -20.14 -2.75
CA ALA A 184 25.03 -19.90 -3.21
C ALA A 184 24.03 -20.88 -2.58
N ASN A 185 24.38 -22.17 -2.49
CA ASN A 185 23.57 -23.20 -1.81
C ASN A 185 23.40 -22.95 -0.30
N ARG A 186 24.26 -22.13 0.31
CA ARG A 186 24.16 -21.69 1.71
C ARG A 186 23.45 -20.34 1.86
N GLY A 187 23.02 -19.72 0.76
CA GLY A 187 22.40 -18.40 0.72
C GLY A 187 23.41 -17.27 0.94
N LEU A 188 24.67 -17.47 0.56
CA LEU A 188 25.75 -16.50 0.71
C LEU A 188 26.08 -15.91 -0.67
N ARG A 189 26.09 -14.59 -0.77
CA ARG A 189 26.53 -13.86 -1.97
C ARG A 189 28.05 -13.92 -2.05
N SER A 190 28.60 -14.19 -3.22
CA SER A 190 30.04 -14.26 -3.44
C SER A 190 30.58 -12.94 -3.99
N LEU A 191 31.69 -12.46 -3.42
CA LEU A 191 32.44 -11.31 -3.92
C LEU A 191 33.88 -11.75 -4.18
N ALA A 192 34.36 -11.49 -5.40
CA ALA A 192 35.73 -11.85 -5.77
C ALA A 192 36.67 -10.66 -5.60
N VAL A 193 37.91 -10.96 -5.24
CA VAL A 193 38.99 -9.99 -5.10
C VAL A 193 40.18 -10.39 -5.98
N ALA A 194 40.73 -9.39 -6.66
CA ALA A 194 41.91 -9.54 -7.50
C ALA A 194 42.92 -8.42 -7.22
N ARG A 195 44.19 -8.70 -7.50
CA ARG A 195 45.30 -7.77 -7.32
C ARG A 195 46.19 -7.79 -8.55
N GLN A 196 46.78 -6.65 -8.88
CA GLN A 196 47.89 -6.56 -9.81
C GLN A 196 48.92 -5.55 -9.33
N THR A 197 50.12 -5.63 -9.89
CA THR A 197 51.17 -4.62 -9.71
C THR A 197 51.19 -3.69 -10.93
N VAL A 198 51.61 -2.43 -10.75
CA VAL A 198 51.75 -1.48 -11.87
C VAL A 198 53.23 -1.07 -11.98
N PRO A 199 54.03 -1.81 -12.77
CA PRO A 199 55.47 -1.59 -12.87
C PRO A 199 55.84 -0.20 -13.42
N GLU A 200 55.02 0.32 -14.33
CA GLU A 200 55.23 1.59 -15.01
C GLU A 200 54.94 2.81 -14.12
N LYS A 201 54.40 2.61 -12.90
CA LYS A 201 54.06 3.66 -11.92
C LYS A 201 53.27 4.84 -12.50
N THR A 202 52.43 4.58 -13.50
CA THR A 202 51.55 5.55 -14.16
C THR A 202 50.09 5.15 -13.97
N LYS A 203 49.20 6.14 -13.94
CA LYS A 203 47.76 5.91 -13.68
C LYS A 203 47.07 5.18 -14.84
N GLU A 204 47.45 5.50 -16.07
CA GLU A 204 46.83 5.03 -17.31
C GLU A 204 47.36 3.68 -17.80
N SER A 205 48.44 3.17 -17.20
CA SER A 205 48.99 1.86 -17.56
C SER A 205 48.03 0.73 -17.18
N GLU A 206 47.91 -0.26 -18.07
CA GLU A 206 47.12 -1.47 -17.84
C GLU A 206 47.69 -2.30 -16.68
N GLY A 207 49.01 -2.22 -16.43
CA GLY A 207 49.70 -2.93 -15.34
C GLY A 207 50.04 -4.38 -15.70
N SER A 208 50.45 -5.16 -14.68
CA SER A 208 50.71 -6.60 -14.81
C SER A 208 49.41 -7.40 -14.95
N PRO A 209 49.45 -8.67 -15.39
CA PRO A 209 48.28 -9.55 -15.34
C PRO A 209 47.65 -9.60 -13.94
N TRP A 210 46.33 -9.66 -13.89
CA TRP A 210 45.58 -9.74 -12.63
C TRP A 210 45.73 -11.10 -11.97
N GLU A 211 46.06 -11.09 -10.68
CA GLU A 211 46.10 -12.24 -9.81
C GLU A 211 44.76 -12.39 -9.08
N PHE A 212 44.13 -13.55 -9.22
CA PHE A 212 42.92 -13.89 -8.46
C PHE A 212 43.30 -14.23 -7.02
N VAL A 213 42.92 -13.37 -6.08
CA VAL A 213 43.30 -13.52 -4.67
C VAL A 213 42.34 -14.45 -3.93
N GLY A 214 41.03 -14.34 -4.18
CA GLY A 214 40.05 -15.18 -3.52
C GLY A 214 38.60 -14.73 -3.63
N LEU A 215 37.74 -15.48 -2.95
CA LEU A 215 36.30 -15.27 -2.86
C LEU A 215 35.91 -15.02 -1.40
N LEU A 216 35.06 -14.03 -1.17
CA LEU A 216 34.49 -13.72 0.13
C LEU A 216 32.98 -14.04 0.10
N PRO A 217 32.48 -14.86 1.03
CA PRO A 217 31.05 -15.02 1.24
C PRO A 217 30.50 -13.84 2.05
N LEU A 218 29.46 -13.22 1.53
CA LEU A 218 28.66 -12.17 2.16
C LEU A 218 27.30 -12.77 2.52
N PHE A 219 26.85 -12.51 3.74
CA PHE A 219 25.52 -12.90 4.18
C PHE A 219 24.65 -11.66 4.31
N ASP A 220 23.51 -11.67 3.64
CA ASP A 220 22.47 -10.66 3.81
C ASP A 220 21.37 -11.24 4.72
N PRO A 221 21.39 -10.94 6.03
CA PRO A 221 20.42 -11.52 6.94
C PRO A 221 19.03 -10.97 6.65
N PRO A 222 18.00 -11.84 6.57
CA PRO A 222 16.62 -11.34 6.50
C PRO A 222 16.29 -10.54 7.76
N ARG A 223 15.44 -9.53 7.61
CA ARG A 223 14.97 -8.77 8.77
C ARG A 223 14.16 -9.68 9.69
N HIS A 224 14.25 -9.43 11.00
CA HIS A 224 13.63 -10.25 12.04
C HIS A 224 12.10 -10.37 11.89
N ASP A 225 11.46 -9.35 11.32
CA ASP A 225 10.01 -9.23 11.10
C ASP A 225 9.53 -9.88 9.78
N SER A 226 10.43 -10.18 8.85
CA SER A 226 10.07 -10.53 7.48
C SER A 226 9.34 -11.87 7.38
N ALA A 227 9.77 -12.88 8.14
CA ALA A 227 9.14 -14.20 8.12
C ALA A 227 7.69 -14.17 8.68
N GLU A 228 7.47 -13.49 9.81
CA GLU A 228 6.13 -13.30 10.37
C GLU A 228 5.25 -12.46 9.45
N THR A 229 5.82 -11.44 8.82
CA THR A 229 5.10 -10.57 7.90
C THR A 229 4.64 -11.31 6.64
N ILE A 230 5.48 -12.16 6.04
CA ILE A 230 5.10 -12.97 4.88
C ILE A 230 3.97 -13.92 5.26
N ARG A 231 4.07 -14.58 6.42
CA ARG A 231 3.00 -15.43 6.94
C ARG A 231 1.70 -14.65 7.11
N ARG A 232 1.74 -13.46 7.71
CA ARG A 232 0.58 -12.59 7.91
C ARG A 232 -0.01 -12.10 6.58
N ALA A 233 0.82 -11.81 5.60
CA ALA A 233 0.37 -11.45 4.24
C ALA A 233 -0.39 -12.61 3.60
N LEU A 234 0.11 -13.84 3.71
CA LEU A 234 -0.54 -15.06 3.22
C LEU A 234 -1.87 -15.32 3.93
N GLU A 235 -1.93 -15.16 5.26
CA GLU A 235 -3.17 -15.27 6.06
C GLU A 235 -4.22 -14.21 5.63
N LEU A 236 -3.77 -13.07 5.10
CA LEU A 236 -4.62 -12.02 4.54
C LEU A 236 -4.95 -12.23 3.05
N GLY A 237 -4.55 -13.36 2.46
CA GLY A 237 -4.78 -13.67 1.04
C GLY A 237 -3.93 -12.85 0.07
N VAL A 238 -2.78 -12.31 0.51
CA VAL A 238 -1.82 -11.60 -0.35
C VAL A 238 -0.63 -12.53 -0.61
N LYS A 239 -0.48 -13.01 -1.85
CA LYS A 239 0.66 -13.84 -2.26
C LYS A 239 1.88 -12.95 -2.46
N VAL A 240 2.92 -13.18 -1.66
CA VAL A 240 4.22 -12.47 -1.78
C VAL A 240 5.10 -13.24 -2.75
N LYS A 241 5.66 -12.54 -3.75
CA LYS A 241 6.62 -13.11 -4.71
C LYS A 241 7.97 -12.41 -4.58
N MET A 242 9.05 -13.17 -4.46
CA MET A 242 10.41 -12.61 -4.42
C MET A 242 10.89 -12.24 -5.82
N ILE A 243 11.46 -11.05 -5.98
CA ILE A 243 12.17 -10.64 -7.19
C ILE A 243 13.57 -10.23 -6.76
N THR A 244 14.58 -10.99 -7.19
CA THR A 244 15.98 -10.71 -6.84
C THR A 244 16.89 -10.77 -8.05
N GLY A 245 17.91 -9.90 -8.05
CA GLY A 245 19.01 -9.97 -9.00
C GLY A 245 20.04 -11.05 -8.66
N ASP A 246 19.95 -11.70 -7.49
CA ASP A 246 20.86 -12.78 -7.10
C ASP A 246 20.62 -14.06 -7.90
N GLN A 247 21.58 -14.99 -7.81
CA GLN A 247 21.42 -16.33 -8.39
C GLN A 247 20.26 -17.08 -7.74
N LEU A 248 19.62 -17.97 -8.51
CA LEU A 248 18.46 -18.74 -8.08
C LEU A 248 18.68 -19.56 -6.80
N ALA A 249 19.88 -20.13 -6.62
CA ALA A 249 20.21 -20.88 -5.42
C ALA A 249 20.16 -20.02 -4.15
N ILE A 250 20.64 -18.78 -4.21
CA ILE A 250 20.57 -17.82 -3.10
C ILE A 250 19.11 -17.46 -2.81
N GLY A 251 18.34 -17.12 -3.86
CA GLY A 251 16.92 -16.80 -3.73
C GLY A 251 16.13 -17.94 -3.08
N LYS A 252 16.34 -19.19 -3.50
CA LYS A 252 15.68 -20.38 -2.92
C LYS A 252 16.05 -20.59 -1.45
N GLU A 253 17.31 -20.41 -1.07
CA GLU A 253 17.73 -20.56 0.33
C GLU A 253 17.16 -19.44 1.22
N THR A 254 17.16 -18.19 0.73
CA THR A 254 16.54 -17.06 1.43
C THR A 254 15.02 -17.26 1.55
N GLY A 255 14.36 -17.68 0.48
CA GLY A 255 12.93 -18.02 0.47
C GLY A 255 12.57 -19.14 1.43
N ARG A 256 13.41 -20.19 1.51
CA ARG A 256 13.26 -21.29 2.47
C ARG A 256 13.33 -20.81 3.92
N ARG A 257 14.27 -19.92 4.24
CA ARG A 257 14.40 -19.36 5.60
C ARG A 257 13.25 -18.42 5.97
N LEU A 258 12.74 -17.68 4.99
CA LEU A 258 11.62 -16.76 5.16
C LEU A 258 10.25 -17.46 5.19
N GLY A 259 10.17 -18.73 4.79
CA GLY A 259 8.91 -19.47 4.69
C GLY A 259 8.05 -19.09 3.47
N MET A 260 8.66 -18.54 2.42
CA MET A 260 7.96 -18.12 1.19
C MET A 260 7.71 -19.27 0.20
N GLY A 261 8.42 -20.39 0.37
CA GLY A 261 8.46 -21.48 -0.59
C GLY A 261 9.75 -21.49 -1.42
N THR A 262 9.98 -22.58 -2.15
CA THR A 262 11.17 -22.79 -2.99
C THR A 262 10.84 -22.94 -4.47
N ASN A 263 9.58 -22.72 -4.86
CA ASN A 263 9.14 -22.81 -6.25
C ASN A 263 9.51 -21.54 -7.02
N MET A 264 10.81 -21.31 -7.17
CA MET A 264 11.38 -20.15 -7.84
C MET A 264 12.03 -20.54 -9.17
N TYR A 265 11.92 -19.64 -10.14
CA TYR A 265 12.42 -19.83 -11.50
C TYR A 265 13.42 -18.74 -11.88
N PRO A 266 14.36 -19.02 -12.80
CA PRO A 266 15.22 -17.97 -13.31
C PRO A 266 14.45 -17.02 -14.22
N SER A 267 14.76 -15.73 -14.19
CA SER A 267 14.06 -14.74 -15.02
C SER A 267 14.25 -14.97 -16.54
N SER A 268 15.29 -15.69 -16.97
CA SER A 268 15.48 -16.08 -18.38
C SER A 268 14.42 -17.03 -18.91
N THR A 269 13.80 -17.85 -18.05
CA THR A 269 12.71 -18.76 -18.47
C THR A 269 11.51 -17.98 -19.01
N LEU A 270 11.37 -16.70 -18.63
CA LEU A 270 10.29 -15.81 -19.09
C LEU A 270 10.48 -15.31 -20.52
N LEU A 271 11.71 -15.30 -21.05
CA LEU A 271 12.03 -14.85 -22.41
C LEU A 271 11.86 -15.95 -23.48
N GLY A 272 11.43 -17.15 -23.10
CA GLY A 272 11.33 -18.29 -24.02
C GLY A 272 12.67 -18.80 -24.56
N GLN A 273 13.81 -18.33 -24.01
CA GLN A 273 15.16 -18.70 -24.46
C GLN A 273 15.72 -19.98 -23.82
N SER A 274 14.97 -20.64 -22.92
CA SER A 274 15.41 -21.90 -22.33
C SER A 274 15.00 -23.10 -23.20
N SER A 275 15.88 -23.48 -24.12
CA SER A 275 15.93 -24.80 -24.77
C SER A 275 16.53 -25.87 -23.84
N ASP A 276 16.19 -25.84 -22.55
CA ASP A 276 16.57 -26.87 -21.59
C ASP A 276 15.30 -27.61 -21.13
N GLY A 277 15.29 -28.94 -21.30
CA GLY A 277 14.14 -29.84 -21.08
C GLY A 277 13.66 -29.96 -19.63
N SER A 278 13.98 -28.99 -18.76
CA SER A 278 13.57 -28.89 -17.36
C SER A 278 12.44 -27.89 -17.11
N VAL A 279 11.95 -27.18 -18.13
CA VAL A 279 10.78 -26.31 -18.02
C VAL A 279 9.52 -27.14 -18.24
N PRO A 280 8.56 -27.16 -17.29
CA PRO A 280 7.26 -27.80 -17.51
C PRO A 280 6.61 -27.24 -18.78
N SER A 281 5.87 -28.07 -19.51
CA SER A 281 5.08 -27.68 -20.70
C SER A 281 3.89 -26.75 -20.39
N ILE A 282 4.00 -25.98 -19.32
CA ILE A 282 3.00 -25.05 -18.79
C ILE A 282 3.22 -23.69 -19.49
N PRO A 283 2.13 -22.99 -19.91
CA PRO A 283 2.24 -21.62 -20.42
C PRO A 283 2.99 -20.71 -19.45
N ILE A 284 3.79 -19.77 -19.98
CA ILE A 284 4.64 -18.87 -19.19
C ILE A 284 3.79 -18.08 -18.17
N GLU A 285 2.58 -17.69 -18.55
CA GLU A 285 1.62 -16.99 -17.69
C GLU A 285 1.25 -17.80 -16.44
N GLU A 286 0.98 -19.09 -16.60
CA GLU A 286 0.61 -19.98 -15.49
C GLU A 286 1.82 -20.31 -14.62
N LEU A 287 3.00 -20.45 -15.23
CA LEU A 287 4.26 -20.55 -14.49
C LEU A 287 4.50 -19.31 -13.63
N ILE A 288 4.26 -18.10 -14.17
CA ILE A 288 4.41 -16.85 -13.42
C ILE A 288 3.44 -16.80 -12.23
N GLU A 289 2.21 -17.24 -12.42
CA GLU A 289 1.17 -17.26 -11.39
C GLU A 289 1.53 -18.24 -10.26
N GLN A 290 1.98 -19.44 -10.60
CA GLN A 290 2.35 -20.47 -9.64
C GLN A 290 3.68 -20.19 -8.91
N ALA A 291 4.64 -19.52 -9.56
CA ALA A 291 5.95 -19.22 -9.00
C ALA A 291 5.89 -18.41 -7.69
N ASP A 292 6.80 -18.71 -6.76
CA ASP A 292 6.99 -17.98 -5.50
C ASP A 292 8.06 -16.88 -5.65
N GLY A 293 8.83 -16.90 -6.73
CA GLY A 293 9.80 -15.85 -7.01
C GLY A 293 10.63 -16.07 -8.28
N PHE A 294 11.33 -15.00 -8.66
CA PHE A 294 12.20 -14.94 -9.81
C PHE A 294 13.58 -14.44 -9.41
N ALA A 295 14.61 -15.09 -9.96
CA ALA A 295 16.00 -14.80 -9.66
C ALA A 295 16.86 -14.75 -10.93
N GLY A 296 17.93 -13.98 -10.93
CA GLY A 296 18.93 -14.01 -12.01
C GLY A 296 19.62 -12.68 -12.25
N VAL A 297 20.95 -12.74 -12.41
CA VAL A 297 21.82 -11.58 -12.62
C VAL A 297 21.86 -11.23 -14.12
N PHE A 298 20.94 -10.41 -14.61
CA PHE A 298 21.09 -9.82 -15.97
C PHE A 298 21.76 -8.43 -15.90
N PRO A 299 22.27 -7.91 -17.04
CA PRO A 299 22.60 -6.49 -17.18
C PRO A 299 21.44 -5.59 -16.73
N VAL A 300 21.77 -4.39 -16.25
CA VAL A 300 20.81 -3.45 -15.64
C VAL A 300 19.57 -3.19 -16.49
N THR A 301 19.74 -3.01 -17.80
CA THR A 301 18.65 -2.74 -18.74
C THR A 301 17.69 -3.93 -18.88
N LEU A 302 18.22 -5.15 -18.92
CA LEU A 302 17.43 -6.38 -19.05
C LEU A 302 16.66 -6.72 -17.77
N ASN A 303 17.18 -6.36 -16.59
CA ASN A 303 16.47 -6.55 -15.32
C ASN A 303 15.22 -5.68 -15.20
N ALA A 304 15.25 -4.45 -15.72
CA ALA A 304 14.10 -3.55 -15.68
C ALA A 304 12.94 -4.09 -16.55
N GLU A 305 13.24 -4.56 -17.76
CA GLU A 305 12.26 -5.16 -18.68
C GLU A 305 11.61 -6.41 -18.09
N HIS A 306 12.38 -7.30 -17.44
CA HIS A 306 11.84 -8.50 -16.82
C HIS A 306 10.87 -8.20 -15.68
N LYS A 307 11.21 -7.24 -14.81
CA LYS A 307 10.31 -6.84 -13.71
C LYS A 307 9.00 -6.28 -14.25
N TYR A 308 9.08 -5.44 -15.28
CA TYR A 308 7.92 -4.89 -15.96
C TYR A 308 7.03 -5.98 -16.58
N GLU A 309 7.61 -6.95 -17.29
CA GLU A 309 6.85 -8.02 -17.95
C GLU A 309 6.18 -8.96 -16.93
N ILE A 310 6.84 -9.27 -15.80
CA ILE A 310 6.24 -10.06 -14.71
C ILE A 310 4.98 -9.36 -14.17
N VAL A 311 5.06 -8.06 -13.89
CA VAL A 311 3.92 -7.27 -13.39
C VAL A 311 2.79 -7.27 -14.42
N LYS A 312 3.11 -7.01 -15.69
CA LYS A 312 2.15 -6.99 -16.79
C LYS A 312 1.44 -8.34 -16.97
N LYS A 313 2.18 -9.45 -16.92
CA LYS A 313 1.62 -10.81 -17.06
C LYS A 313 0.71 -11.19 -15.89
N LEU A 314 1.04 -10.77 -14.67
CA LEU A 314 0.17 -10.94 -13.51
C LEU A 314 -1.12 -10.11 -13.64
N GLN A 315 -1.02 -8.88 -14.14
CA GLN A 315 -2.18 -8.02 -14.43
C GLN A 315 -3.09 -8.60 -15.53
N GLU A 316 -2.51 -9.16 -16.61
CA GLU A 316 -3.25 -9.86 -17.67
C GLU A 316 -4.08 -11.05 -17.14
N ARG A 317 -3.68 -11.62 -15.99
CA ARG A 317 -4.40 -12.69 -15.28
C ARG A 317 -5.38 -12.16 -14.23
N ASN A 318 -5.72 -10.86 -14.27
CA ASN A 318 -6.62 -10.16 -13.35
C ASN A 318 -6.15 -10.14 -11.87
N HIS A 319 -4.84 -10.29 -11.62
CA HIS A 319 -4.29 -10.03 -10.28
C HIS A 319 -4.03 -8.54 -10.09
N ILE A 320 -4.36 -8.01 -8.91
CA ILE A 320 -3.95 -6.67 -8.49
C ILE A 320 -2.54 -6.77 -7.92
N VAL A 321 -1.59 -6.09 -8.55
CA VAL A 321 -0.16 -6.24 -8.25
C VAL A 321 0.36 -5.02 -7.52
N GLY A 322 0.83 -5.24 -6.28
CA GLY A 322 1.65 -4.27 -5.56
C GLY A 322 3.14 -4.61 -5.77
N MET A 323 3.92 -3.66 -6.27
CA MET A 323 5.36 -3.84 -6.50
C MET A 323 6.18 -2.95 -5.58
N THR A 324 7.22 -3.50 -4.97
CA THR A 324 8.21 -2.75 -4.19
C THR A 324 9.48 -2.50 -5.00
N GLY A 325 10.07 -1.32 -4.90
CA GLY A 325 11.33 -0.99 -5.57
C GLY A 325 12.14 0.07 -4.84
N ASP A 326 13.45 0.09 -5.10
CA ASP A 326 14.43 0.98 -4.48
C ASP A 326 15.26 1.77 -5.51
N GLY A 327 15.59 1.13 -6.64
CA GLY A 327 16.46 1.68 -7.67
C GLY A 327 15.73 2.37 -8.83
N VAL A 328 16.51 3.13 -9.60
CA VAL A 328 16.07 3.74 -10.87
C VAL A 328 15.52 2.71 -11.88
N ASN A 329 15.99 1.47 -11.79
CA ASN A 329 15.60 0.36 -12.67
C ASN A 329 14.19 -0.15 -12.39
N ASP A 330 13.65 0.13 -11.21
CA ASP A 330 12.33 -0.33 -10.80
C ASP A 330 11.24 0.65 -11.23
N ALA A 331 11.61 1.88 -11.62
CA ALA A 331 10.67 2.93 -11.97
C ALA A 331 9.64 2.52 -13.05
N PRO A 332 10.01 1.87 -14.18
CA PRO A 332 9.01 1.44 -15.17
C PRO A 332 8.02 0.42 -14.63
N ALA A 333 8.51 -0.52 -13.82
CA ALA A 333 7.69 -1.59 -13.27
C ALA A 333 6.81 -1.11 -12.09
N LEU A 334 7.31 -0.17 -11.27
CA LEU A 334 6.55 0.54 -10.25
C LEU A 334 5.39 1.32 -10.86
N LYS A 335 5.63 2.05 -11.96
CA LYS A 335 4.60 2.80 -12.68
C LYS A 335 3.58 1.90 -13.37
N ARG A 336 3.97 0.69 -13.75
CA ARG A 336 3.08 -0.29 -14.39
C ARG A 336 2.18 -1.01 -13.38
N ALA A 337 2.69 -1.24 -12.17
CA ALA A 337 1.96 -1.91 -11.10
C ALA A 337 0.67 -1.15 -10.74
N ASP A 338 -0.32 -1.86 -10.21
CA ASP A 338 -1.55 -1.22 -9.71
C ASP A 338 -1.26 -0.33 -8.49
N ILE A 339 -0.22 -0.70 -7.73
CA ILE A 339 0.32 0.08 -6.62
C ILE A 339 1.84 -0.05 -6.63
N GLY A 340 2.54 1.02 -7.02
CA GLY A 340 3.99 1.15 -6.87
C GLY A 340 4.37 1.59 -5.46
N ILE A 341 5.25 0.85 -4.79
CA ILE A 341 5.70 1.09 -3.42
C ILE A 341 7.21 1.38 -3.41
N ALA A 342 7.61 2.61 -3.10
CA ALA A 342 9.01 2.95 -2.86
C ALA A 342 9.39 2.72 -1.39
N VAL A 343 10.53 2.08 -1.15
CA VAL A 343 11.11 1.93 0.19
C VAL A 343 11.73 3.23 0.71
N ASP A 344 11.98 3.33 2.01
CA ASP A 344 12.52 4.55 2.66
C ASP A 344 13.89 4.98 2.05
N ASP A 345 14.77 4.00 1.82
CA ASP A 345 16.08 4.22 1.19
C ASP A 345 16.03 4.32 -0.35
N ALA A 346 14.84 4.49 -0.95
CA ALA A 346 14.69 4.51 -2.40
C ALA A 346 15.24 5.79 -3.04
N THR A 347 15.76 5.62 -4.26
CA THR A 347 16.18 6.73 -5.13
C THR A 347 15.02 7.70 -5.40
N ASP A 348 15.32 8.98 -5.61
CA ASP A 348 14.28 9.99 -5.93
C ASP A 348 13.48 9.60 -7.18
N ALA A 349 14.13 8.94 -8.15
CA ALA A 349 13.45 8.40 -9.32
C ALA A 349 12.39 7.34 -8.96
N ALA A 350 12.74 6.36 -8.13
CA ALA A 350 11.79 5.34 -7.66
C ALA A 350 10.64 5.96 -6.85
N ARG A 351 10.94 6.94 -5.98
CA ARG A 351 9.92 7.69 -5.20
C ARG A 351 8.96 8.48 -6.09
N SER A 352 9.46 9.05 -7.19
CA SER A 352 8.62 9.78 -8.15
C SER A 352 7.73 8.86 -9.00
N ALA A 353 8.17 7.62 -9.23
CA ALA A 353 7.43 6.62 -10.01
C ALA A 353 6.42 5.82 -9.18
N SER A 354 6.53 5.82 -7.85
CA SER A 354 5.66 5.08 -6.93
C SER A 354 4.42 5.86 -6.49
N ASP A 355 3.30 5.18 -6.26
CA ASP A 355 2.08 5.75 -5.70
C ASP A 355 2.16 5.95 -4.17
N ILE A 356 2.94 5.13 -3.49
CA ILE A 356 3.17 5.19 -2.05
C ILE A 356 4.65 5.11 -1.72
N VAL A 357 5.10 6.01 -0.85
CA VAL A 357 6.47 6.05 -0.35
C VAL A 357 6.45 5.67 1.13
N LEU A 358 7.20 4.63 1.49
CA LEU A 358 7.38 4.23 2.87
C LEU A 358 8.43 5.12 3.53
N THR A 359 8.12 5.62 4.71
CA THR A 359 9.04 6.41 5.57
C THR A 359 9.69 5.56 6.66
N GLU A 360 9.32 4.28 6.70
CA GLU A 360 9.87 3.29 7.62
C GLU A 360 10.30 2.06 6.78
N PRO A 361 11.49 1.49 7.05
CA PRO A 361 11.96 0.34 6.30
C PRO A 361 11.27 -0.96 6.78
N GLY A 362 10.91 -1.84 5.84
CA GLY A 362 10.46 -3.20 6.14
C GLY A 362 9.15 -3.59 5.47
N LEU A 363 8.96 -4.90 5.28
CA LEU A 363 7.74 -5.46 4.69
C LEU A 363 6.53 -5.33 5.64
N SER A 364 6.77 -5.25 6.95
CA SER A 364 5.73 -5.15 7.99
C SER A 364 4.86 -3.91 7.83
N VAL A 365 5.47 -2.80 7.39
CA VAL A 365 4.78 -1.53 7.10
C VAL A 365 3.76 -1.72 5.98
N ILE A 366 4.12 -2.48 4.94
CA ILE A 366 3.23 -2.77 3.80
C ILE A 366 2.02 -3.57 4.26
N VAL A 367 2.21 -4.60 5.09
CA VAL A 367 1.07 -5.39 5.62
C VAL A 367 0.17 -4.54 6.52
N SER A 368 0.75 -3.64 7.30
CA SER A 368 0.00 -2.69 8.13
C SER A 368 -0.78 -1.68 7.30
N ALA A 369 -0.20 -1.20 6.19
CA ALA A 369 -0.85 -0.34 5.21
C ALA A 369 -2.02 -1.07 4.52
N VAL A 370 -1.84 -2.32 4.11
CA VAL A 370 -2.91 -3.16 3.51
C VAL A 370 -4.06 -3.33 4.49
N LEU A 371 -3.80 -3.64 5.76
CA LEU A 371 -4.84 -3.78 6.78
C LEU A 371 -5.61 -2.47 7.01
N THR A 372 -4.90 -1.35 7.07
CA THR A 372 -5.50 -0.02 7.24
C THR A 372 -6.34 0.37 6.04
N SER A 373 -5.83 0.14 4.83
CA SER A 373 -6.54 0.36 3.57
C SER A 373 -7.83 -0.47 3.51
N ARG A 374 -7.78 -1.76 3.87
CA ARG A 374 -8.98 -2.61 3.96
C ARG A 374 -9.98 -2.10 4.99
N ALA A 375 -9.53 -1.59 6.13
CA ALA A 375 -10.43 -1.00 7.11
C ALA A 375 -11.14 0.26 6.59
N ILE A 376 -10.42 1.12 5.86
CA ILE A 376 -10.99 2.31 5.20
C ILE A 376 -11.98 1.90 4.11
N PHE A 377 -11.60 0.93 3.27
CA PHE A 377 -12.45 0.41 2.21
C PHE A 377 -13.77 -0.15 2.73
N GLN A 378 -13.74 -0.89 3.86
CA GLN A 378 -14.96 -1.37 4.49
C GLN A 378 -15.85 -0.22 5.00
N ARG A 379 -15.29 0.87 5.53
CA ARG A 379 -16.07 2.06 5.92
C ARG A 379 -16.78 2.68 4.71
N MET A 380 -16.09 2.76 3.57
CA MET A 380 -16.67 3.27 2.33
C MET A 380 -17.81 2.39 1.83
N LYS A 381 -17.62 1.06 1.77
CA LYS A 381 -18.68 0.10 1.40
C LYS A 381 -19.90 0.22 2.31
N ASN A 382 -19.69 0.24 3.62
CA ASN A 382 -20.76 0.35 4.61
C ASN A 382 -21.53 1.68 4.48
N TYR A 383 -20.83 2.77 4.18
CA TYR A 383 -21.44 4.07 3.90
C TYR A 383 -22.28 4.05 2.61
N THR A 384 -21.80 3.42 1.54
CA THR A 384 -22.57 3.31 0.30
C THR A 384 -23.85 2.50 0.50
N ILE A 385 -23.80 1.36 1.20
CA ILE A 385 -24.99 0.57 1.55
C ILE A 385 -25.99 1.46 2.29
N TYR A 386 -25.51 2.19 3.29
CA TYR A 386 -26.30 3.11 4.09
C TYR A 386 -26.98 4.21 3.26
N ALA A 387 -26.23 4.91 2.42
CA ALA A 387 -26.73 6.00 1.57
C ALA A 387 -27.80 5.50 0.59
N VAL A 388 -27.57 4.34 -0.02
CA VAL A 388 -28.55 3.70 -0.92
C VAL A 388 -29.81 3.32 -0.15
N SER A 389 -29.69 2.66 1.00
CA SER A 389 -30.84 2.25 1.81
C SER A 389 -31.73 3.41 2.26
N ILE A 390 -31.13 4.52 2.71
CA ILE A 390 -31.92 5.70 3.12
C ILE A 390 -32.63 6.33 1.94
N THR A 391 -31.95 6.44 0.80
CA THR A 391 -32.54 6.99 -0.43
C THR A 391 -33.78 6.18 -0.81
N ILE A 392 -33.67 4.84 -0.85
CA ILE A 392 -34.80 3.96 -1.14
C ILE A 392 -35.90 4.09 -0.09
N ARG A 393 -35.56 4.14 1.20
CA ARG A 393 -36.54 4.31 2.28
C ARG A 393 -37.35 5.60 2.11
N ILE A 394 -36.69 6.74 1.93
CA ILE A 394 -37.34 8.05 1.85
C ILE A 394 -38.24 8.10 0.62
N VAL A 395 -37.71 7.71 -0.55
CA VAL A 395 -38.45 7.75 -1.81
C VAL A 395 -39.66 6.80 -1.75
N LEU A 396 -39.44 5.52 -1.44
CA LEU A 396 -40.51 4.52 -1.44
C LEU A 396 -41.50 4.73 -0.29
N GLY A 397 -41.01 5.06 0.91
CA GLY A 397 -41.84 5.24 2.11
C GLY A 397 -42.82 6.39 1.96
N PHE A 398 -42.35 7.58 1.59
CA PHE A 398 -43.23 8.73 1.40
C PHE A 398 -44.13 8.58 0.17
N LEU A 399 -43.64 7.94 -0.91
CA LEU A 399 -44.48 7.60 -2.07
C LEU A 399 -45.66 6.69 -1.70
N LEU A 400 -45.41 5.62 -0.93
CA LEU A 400 -46.45 4.69 -0.49
C LEU A 400 -47.49 5.37 0.40
N ILE A 401 -47.04 6.22 1.33
CA ILE A 401 -47.94 6.96 2.23
C ILE A 401 -48.82 7.96 1.45
N ALA A 402 -48.23 8.68 0.51
CA ALA A 402 -48.96 9.61 -0.36
C ALA A 402 -49.97 8.88 -1.25
N LEU A 403 -49.61 7.72 -1.81
CA LEU A 403 -50.49 6.96 -2.71
C LEU A 403 -51.68 6.31 -1.97
N LEU A 404 -51.44 5.75 -0.78
CA LEU A 404 -52.45 4.99 -0.04
C LEU A 404 -53.38 5.89 0.80
N TRP A 405 -52.85 6.94 1.44
CA TRP A 405 -53.63 7.80 2.35
C TRP A 405 -53.76 9.26 1.88
N LYS A 406 -53.21 9.63 0.71
CA LYS A 406 -53.17 11.03 0.23
C LYS A 406 -52.61 11.98 1.30
N PHE A 407 -51.62 11.50 2.04
CA PHE A 407 -50.99 12.23 3.12
C PHE A 407 -49.71 12.89 2.61
N ASP A 408 -49.66 14.22 2.68
CA ASP A 408 -48.53 15.03 2.23
C ASP A 408 -47.57 15.30 3.39
N PHE A 409 -46.40 14.67 3.37
CA PHE A 409 -45.34 14.94 4.35
C PHE A 409 -44.60 16.24 4.01
N HIS A 410 -44.51 17.16 4.97
CA HIS A 410 -43.93 18.48 4.72
C HIS A 410 -42.41 18.40 4.43
N PRO A 411 -41.90 18.97 3.33
CA PRO A 411 -40.47 18.86 2.95
C PRO A 411 -39.49 19.36 4.01
N PHE A 412 -39.89 20.37 4.80
CA PHE A 412 -39.05 20.91 5.88
C PHE A 412 -38.69 19.85 6.94
N MET A 413 -39.58 18.90 7.23
CA MET A 413 -39.27 17.82 8.17
C MET A 413 -38.26 16.83 7.58
N VAL A 414 -38.29 16.60 6.28
CA VAL A 414 -37.26 15.82 5.56
C VAL A 414 -35.92 16.54 5.62
N LEU A 415 -35.90 17.87 5.47
CA LEU A 415 -34.69 18.68 5.61
C LEU A 415 -34.08 18.55 7.01
N ILE A 416 -34.88 18.58 8.08
CA ILE A 416 -34.39 18.36 9.44
C ILE A 416 -33.77 16.97 9.58
N ILE A 417 -34.42 15.93 9.03
CA ILE A 417 -33.86 14.56 9.03
C ILE A 417 -32.51 14.54 8.31
N ALA A 418 -32.40 15.19 7.15
CA ALA A 418 -31.16 15.26 6.39
C ALA A 418 -30.03 15.95 7.18
N ILE A 419 -30.30 17.11 7.80
CA ILE A 419 -29.30 17.84 8.60
C ILE A 419 -28.83 17.02 9.81
N LEU A 420 -29.76 16.39 10.54
CA LEU A 420 -29.42 15.53 11.66
C LEU A 420 -28.62 14.31 11.21
N ASN A 421 -28.95 13.77 10.04
CA ASN A 421 -28.24 12.65 9.47
C ASN A 421 -26.79 13.01 9.09
N ASP A 422 -26.59 14.10 8.36
CA ASP A 422 -25.26 14.57 7.91
C ASP A 422 -24.30 14.76 9.09
N GLY A 423 -24.78 15.33 10.19
CA GLY A 423 -24.00 15.47 11.42
C GLY A 423 -23.52 14.12 11.98
N THR A 424 -24.37 13.10 11.93
CA THR A 424 -24.02 11.74 12.37
C THR A 424 -23.14 10.98 11.38
N ILE A 425 -23.32 11.20 10.06
CA ILE A 425 -22.57 10.53 8.99
C ILE A 425 -21.08 10.82 9.10
N MET A 426 -20.69 12.05 9.47
CA MET A 426 -19.26 12.41 9.64
C MET A 426 -18.52 11.48 10.61
N THR A 427 -19.23 10.87 11.57
CA THR A 427 -18.64 9.94 12.54
C THR A 427 -18.26 8.58 11.95
N ILE A 428 -18.88 8.17 10.83
CA ILE A 428 -18.60 6.90 10.14
C ILE A 428 -17.14 6.87 9.64
N SER A 429 -16.60 8.03 9.24
CA SER A 429 -15.21 8.15 8.78
C SER A 429 -14.19 7.74 9.84
N LYS A 430 -14.49 7.98 11.13
CA LYS A 430 -13.64 7.70 12.29
C LYS A 430 -13.98 6.39 12.98
N ASP A 431 -14.81 5.57 12.35
CA ASP A 431 -15.36 4.40 12.99
C ASP A 431 -14.39 3.22 13.08
N ARG A 432 -14.54 2.39 14.11
CA ARG A 432 -13.72 1.18 14.31
C ARG A 432 -14.37 -0.03 13.62
N VAL A 433 -14.05 -0.21 12.34
CA VAL A 433 -14.51 -1.34 11.51
C VAL A 433 -13.41 -2.40 11.41
N LYS A 434 -13.78 -3.68 11.39
CA LYS A 434 -12.84 -4.79 11.18
C LYS A 434 -12.46 -4.89 9.69
N PRO A 435 -11.16 -4.96 9.33
CA PRO A 435 -10.75 -5.14 7.95
C PRO A 435 -11.20 -6.50 7.41
N SER A 436 -11.38 -6.59 6.09
CA SER A 436 -11.67 -7.87 5.44
C SER A 436 -10.44 -8.79 5.51
N PRO A 437 -10.60 -10.08 5.88
CA PRO A 437 -9.49 -11.02 5.92
C PRO A 437 -8.97 -11.35 4.52
N MET A 438 -9.85 -11.42 3.52
CA MET A 438 -9.49 -11.60 2.12
C MET A 438 -9.53 -10.27 1.36
N PRO A 439 -8.78 -10.14 0.24
CA PRO A 439 -8.94 -9.05 -0.70
C PRO A 439 -10.41 -8.93 -1.13
N ASP A 440 -10.92 -7.70 -1.15
CA ASP A 440 -12.30 -7.39 -1.52
C ASP A 440 -12.26 -6.40 -2.68
N SER A 441 -13.13 -6.61 -3.67
CA SER A 441 -13.28 -5.70 -4.81
C SER A 441 -14.60 -4.94 -4.68
N TRP A 442 -14.69 -3.75 -5.28
CA TRP A 442 -15.89 -2.92 -5.16
C TRP A 442 -17.04 -3.48 -6.02
N LYS A 443 -17.75 -4.48 -5.50
CA LYS A 443 -18.93 -5.07 -6.15
C LYS A 443 -20.16 -4.19 -5.92
N LEU A 444 -20.34 -3.21 -6.81
CA LEU A 444 -21.46 -2.26 -6.73
C LEU A 444 -22.82 -2.96 -6.69
N ASN A 445 -23.02 -4.02 -7.48
CA ASN A 445 -24.30 -4.73 -7.54
C ASN A 445 -24.70 -5.33 -6.18
N GLU A 446 -23.78 -5.98 -5.47
CA GLU A 446 -24.01 -6.54 -4.12
C GLU A 446 -24.39 -5.42 -3.12
N ILE A 447 -23.70 -4.28 -3.22
CA ILE A 447 -23.93 -3.11 -2.37
C ILE A 447 -25.33 -2.52 -2.62
N PHE A 448 -25.72 -2.37 -3.89
CA PHE A 448 -27.03 -1.84 -4.27
C PHE A 448 -28.17 -2.79 -3.89
N ILE A 449 -28.04 -4.09 -4.15
CA ILE A 449 -29.05 -5.10 -3.77
C ILE A 449 -29.28 -5.09 -2.26
N THR A 450 -28.20 -5.14 -1.48
CA THR A 450 -28.27 -5.06 -0.01
C THR A 450 -28.93 -3.75 0.42
N GLY A 451 -28.55 -2.64 -0.22
CA GLY A 451 -29.11 -1.32 0.05
C GLY A 451 -30.62 -1.26 -0.19
N ILE A 452 -31.08 -1.78 -1.33
CA ILE A 452 -32.49 -1.80 -1.76
C ILE A 452 -33.33 -2.69 -0.84
N ILE A 453 -32.86 -3.87 -0.47
CA ILE A 453 -33.58 -4.78 0.45
C ILE A 453 -33.82 -4.11 1.80
N LEU A 454 -32.77 -3.55 2.41
CA LEU A 454 -32.88 -2.86 3.70
C LEU A 454 -33.78 -1.62 3.60
N GLY A 455 -33.61 -0.82 2.54
CA GLY A 455 -34.43 0.37 2.30
C GLY A 455 -35.92 0.05 2.08
N THR A 456 -36.22 -1.03 1.37
CA THR A 456 -37.60 -1.48 1.10
C THR A 456 -38.28 -1.97 2.36
N TYR A 457 -37.59 -2.77 3.18
CA TYR A 457 -38.10 -3.18 4.50
C TYR A 457 -38.36 -1.97 5.41
N MET A 458 -37.43 -1.00 5.44
CA MET A 458 -37.59 0.25 6.19
C MET A 458 -38.79 1.08 5.68
N ALA A 459 -39.02 1.13 4.37
CA ALA A 459 -40.19 1.79 3.80
C ALA A 459 -41.48 1.09 4.23
N LEU A 460 -41.55 -0.24 4.10
CA LEU A 460 -42.73 -1.03 4.49
C LEU A 460 -43.05 -0.90 5.98
N THR A 461 -42.04 -0.95 6.86
CA THR A 461 -42.25 -0.75 8.31
C THR A 461 -42.73 0.66 8.64
N THR A 462 -42.30 1.66 7.89
CA THR A 462 -42.79 3.05 7.99
C THR A 462 -44.25 3.15 7.56
N THR A 463 -44.62 2.50 6.47
CA THR A 463 -46.00 2.42 5.98
C THR A 463 -46.90 1.68 6.97
N ILE A 464 -46.44 0.57 7.55
CA ILE A 464 -47.16 -0.19 8.58
C ILE A 464 -47.35 0.66 9.84
N PHE A 465 -46.32 1.39 10.27
CA PHE A 465 -46.42 2.32 11.39
C PHE A 465 -47.50 3.37 11.15
N PHE A 466 -47.52 3.97 9.95
CA PHE A 466 -48.53 4.96 9.57
C PHE A 466 -49.95 4.37 9.56
N PHE A 467 -50.13 3.18 8.97
CA PHE A 467 -51.40 2.45 8.99
C PHE A 467 -51.89 2.17 10.42
N MET A 468 -51.00 1.69 11.29
CA MET A 468 -51.33 1.40 12.69
C MET A 468 -51.67 2.66 13.49
N ALA A 469 -51.11 3.81 13.13
CA ALA A 469 -51.36 5.09 13.80
C ALA A 469 -52.62 5.82 13.29
N ASN A 470 -52.92 5.73 11.99
CA ASN A 470 -54.04 6.44 11.37
C ASN A 470 -55.34 5.61 11.34
N ASP A 471 -55.28 4.37 10.88
CA ASP A 471 -56.49 3.59 10.59
C ASP A 471 -56.95 2.76 11.79
N THR A 472 -56.01 2.35 12.64
CA THR A 472 -56.25 1.38 13.73
C THR A 472 -56.10 2.02 15.12
N ASP A 473 -56.84 1.52 16.12
CA ASP A 473 -56.69 1.93 17.53
C ASP A 473 -55.73 1.03 18.32
N LEU A 474 -54.83 0.31 17.63
CA LEU A 474 -53.92 -0.67 18.24
C LEU A 474 -53.01 -0.03 19.28
N PHE A 475 -52.37 1.10 18.94
CA PHE A 475 -51.46 1.80 19.85
C PHE A 475 -52.17 2.34 21.10
N THR A 476 -53.37 2.90 20.91
CA THR A 476 -54.23 3.38 22.00
C THR A 476 -54.62 2.24 22.95
N LYS A 477 -54.98 1.06 22.42
CA LYS A 477 -55.39 -0.10 23.21
C LYS A 477 -54.24 -0.80 23.93
N TRP A 478 -53.09 -0.93 23.28
CA TRP A 478 -51.94 -1.66 23.85
C TRP A 478 -51.13 -0.83 24.82
N PHE A 479 -50.93 0.46 24.54
CA PHE A 479 -50.04 1.32 25.33
C PHE A 479 -50.77 2.41 26.13
N GLY A 480 -52.10 2.52 26.00
CA GLY A 480 -52.90 3.48 26.77
C GLY A 480 -52.63 4.95 26.42
N VAL A 481 -52.12 5.23 25.22
CA VAL A 481 -51.78 6.59 24.76
C VAL A 481 -52.99 7.31 24.17
N ARG A 482 -52.96 8.64 24.11
CA ARG A 482 -54.02 9.45 23.48
C ARG A 482 -54.22 9.05 22.01
N SER A 483 -55.44 9.09 21.47
CA SER A 483 -55.63 8.85 20.03
C SER A 483 -55.16 10.06 19.22
N ILE A 484 -54.34 9.83 18.19
CA ILE A 484 -53.86 10.84 17.22
C ILE A 484 -54.57 10.72 15.86
N LYS A 485 -55.60 9.87 15.79
CA LYS A 485 -56.34 9.57 14.57
C LYS A 485 -56.97 10.83 13.98
N GLY A 486 -56.74 11.07 12.70
CA GLY A 486 -57.27 12.23 11.96
C GLY A 486 -56.57 13.56 12.21
N ASN A 487 -55.57 13.62 13.12
CA ASN A 487 -54.77 14.82 13.33
C ASN A 487 -53.48 14.77 12.49
N VAL A 488 -53.52 15.43 11.33
CA VAL A 488 -52.41 15.46 10.35
C VAL A 488 -51.10 15.96 10.97
N ASP A 489 -51.19 16.95 11.87
CA ASP A 489 -50.01 17.60 12.46
C ASP A 489 -49.30 16.69 13.48
N GLU A 490 -50.07 15.91 14.25
CA GLU A 490 -49.53 14.94 15.21
C GLU A 490 -49.02 13.68 14.51
N LEU A 491 -49.70 13.21 13.46
CA LEU A 491 -49.22 12.11 12.62
C LEU A 491 -47.90 12.46 11.94
N THR A 492 -47.73 13.71 11.49
CA THR A 492 -46.47 14.19 10.90
C THR A 492 -45.32 14.10 11.92
N ALA A 493 -45.52 14.53 13.17
CA ALA A 493 -44.50 14.42 14.22
C ALA A 493 -44.15 12.96 14.56
N ALA A 494 -45.15 12.08 14.67
CA ALA A 494 -44.92 10.66 14.94
C ALA A 494 -44.14 9.97 13.82
N LEU A 495 -44.50 10.25 12.56
CA LEU A 495 -43.82 9.73 11.38
C LEU A 495 -42.39 10.27 11.27
N TYR A 496 -42.20 11.58 11.49
CA TYR A 496 -40.87 12.22 11.54
C TYR A 496 -39.94 11.52 12.54
N LEU A 497 -40.42 11.29 13.77
CA LEU A 497 -39.63 10.65 14.82
C LEU A 497 -39.26 9.22 14.46
N GLN A 498 -40.21 8.43 13.94
CA GLN A 498 -39.96 7.05 13.52
C GLN A 498 -38.92 6.99 12.39
N VAL A 499 -39.02 7.91 11.41
CA VAL A 499 -38.06 7.98 10.30
C VAL A 499 -36.68 8.39 10.78
N SER A 500 -36.59 9.36 11.69
CA SER A 500 -35.32 9.79 12.28
C SER A 500 -34.61 8.68 13.05
N ILE A 501 -35.33 7.95 13.92
CA ILE A 501 -34.74 6.90 14.77
C ILE A 501 -34.18 5.77 13.91
N ILE A 502 -34.99 5.17 13.04
CA ILE A 502 -34.55 4.01 12.27
C ILE A 502 -33.48 4.39 11.24
N SER A 503 -33.55 5.58 10.63
CA SER A 503 -32.54 6.02 9.66
C SER A 503 -31.16 6.16 10.28
N GLN A 504 -31.04 6.64 11.52
CA GLN A 504 -29.74 6.65 12.19
C GLN A 504 -29.38 5.29 12.79
N ALA A 505 -30.37 4.52 13.26
CA ALA A 505 -30.13 3.18 13.77
C ALA A 505 -29.53 2.26 12.69
N LEU A 506 -29.90 2.47 11.42
CA LEU A 506 -29.35 1.75 10.28
C LEU A 506 -27.81 1.82 10.20
N ILE A 507 -27.18 2.91 10.67
CA ILE A 507 -25.71 3.03 10.69
C ILE A 507 -25.08 1.89 11.50
N PHE A 508 -25.73 1.46 12.59
CA PHE A 508 -25.26 0.34 13.41
C PHE A 508 -25.42 -1.02 12.71
N VAL A 509 -26.42 -1.16 11.83
CA VAL A 509 -26.62 -2.37 11.04
C VAL A 509 -25.60 -2.43 9.90
N THR A 510 -25.41 -1.35 9.16
CA THR A 510 -24.53 -1.32 7.98
C THR A 510 -23.05 -1.36 8.33
N ARG A 511 -22.64 -0.86 9.51
CA ARG A 511 -21.25 -0.97 9.98
C ARG A 511 -20.81 -2.42 10.27
N SER A 512 -21.75 -3.28 10.64
CA SER A 512 -21.46 -4.58 11.24
C SER A 512 -21.58 -5.66 10.18
N ARG A 513 -20.58 -6.56 10.13
CA ARG A 513 -20.64 -7.72 9.24
C ARG A 513 -21.51 -8.82 9.85
N SER A 514 -21.49 -8.95 11.16
CA SER A 514 -22.35 -9.86 11.92
C SER A 514 -23.52 -9.08 12.54
N TRP A 515 -24.04 -9.53 13.67
CA TRP A 515 -25.04 -8.82 14.44
C TRP A 515 -24.50 -7.48 14.93
N SER A 516 -25.33 -6.45 14.84
CA SER A 516 -24.98 -5.09 15.25
C SER A 516 -24.62 -5.00 16.73
N PHE A 517 -25.31 -5.77 17.59
CA PHE A 517 -25.05 -5.80 19.03
C PHE A 517 -23.71 -6.42 19.42
N THR A 518 -23.15 -7.30 18.59
CA THR A 518 -21.87 -7.98 18.86
C THR A 518 -20.68 -7.08 18.55
N GLU A 519 -20.82 -6.21 17.55
CA GLU A 519 -19.75 -5.32 17.10
C GLU A 519 -19.85 -3.96 17.80
N ARG A 520 -18.99 -3.74 18.81
CA ARG A 520 -18.99 -2.50 19.59
C ARG A 520 -18.80 -1.27 18.69
N PRO A 521 -19.73 -0.31 18.72
CA PRO A 521 -19.58 0.92 17.96
C PRO A 521 -18.52 1.85 18.54
N GLY A 522 -17.97 2.72 17.69
CA GLY A 522 -17.11 3.81 18.14
C GLY A 522 -17.87 4.77 19.06
N ILE A 523 -17.21 5.26 20.11
CA ILE A 523 -17.81 6.17 21.10
C ILE A 523 -18.40 7.41 20.42
N LEU A 524 -17.69 7.97 19.44
CA LEU A 524 -18.13 9.13 18.67
C LEU A 524 -19.48 8.89 17.97
N LEU A 525 -19.67 7.70 17.37
CA LEU A 525 -20.92 7.35 16.69
C LEU A 525 -22.08 7.23 17.67
N VAL A 526 -21.85 6.59 18.84
CA VAL A 526 -22.90 6.45 19.87
C VAL A 526 -23.32 7.81 20.40
N VAL A 527 -22.36 8.69 20.71
CA VAL A 527 -22.64 10.04 21.20
C VAL A 527 -23.40 10.85 20.15
N ALA A 528 -23.00 10.77 18.87
CA ALA A 528 -23.69 11.46 17.79
C ALA A 528 -25.11 10.95 17.58
N PHE A 529 -25.32 9.64 17.63
CA PHE A 529 -26.66 9.03 17.60
C PHE A 529 -27.52 9.52 18.76
N LEU A 530 -27.03 9.42 20.00
CA LEU A 530 -27.79 9.86 21.17
C LEU A 530 -28.13 11.35 21.13
N ALA A 531 -27.18 12.20 20.72
CA ALA A 531 -27.38 13.64 20.60
C ALA A 531 -28.42 13.97 19.53
N ALA A 532 -28.31 13.38 18.33
CA ALA A 532 -29.23 13.65 17.24
C ALA A 532 -30.64 13.10 17.53
N GLN A 533 -30.74 11.91 18.15
CA GLN A 533 -32.02 11.35 18.55
C GLN A 533 -32.68 12.09 19.72
N PHE A 534 -31.88 12.65 20.64
CA PHE A 534 -32.38 13.54 21.68
C PHE A 534 -33.02 14.79 21.06
N VAL A 535 -32.34 15.42 20.10
CA VAL A 535 -32.87 16.58 19.37
C VAL A 535 -34.14 16.20 18.58
N ALA A 536 -34.12 15.07 17.85
CA ALA A 536 -35.29 14.60 17.11
C ALA A 536 -36.50 14.32 18.02
N THR A 537 -36.26 13.71 19.19
CA THR A 537 -37.32 13.43 20.18
C THR A 537 -37.90 14.73 20.75
N ILE A 538 -37.06 15.73 21.07
CA ILE A 538 -37.51 17.03 21.54
C ILE A 538 -38.38 17.73 20.49
N ILE A 539 -37.95 17.73 19.23
CA ILE A 539 -38.72 18.33 18.12
C ILE A 539 -40.08 17.63 18.00
N ALA A 540 -40.11 16.30 18.01
CA ALA A 540 -41.37 15.56 17.90
C ALA A 540 -42.33 15.80 19.09
N VAL A 541 -41.80 15.94 20.31
CA VAL A 541 -42.62 16.09 21.52
C VAL A 541 -43.15 17.51 21.69
N TYR A 542 -42.35 18.54 21.39
CA TYR A 542 -42.63 19.92 21.77
C TYR A 542 -42.90 20.88 20.60
N ALA A 543 -42.52 20.55 19.36
CA ALA A 543 -42.67 21.48 18.25
C ALA A 543 -44.15 21.79 17.98
N LYS A 544 -44.47 23.08 17.88
CA LYS A 544 -45.78 23.60 17.43
C LYS A 544 -45.53 24.62 16.35
N TRP A 545 -45.26 24.13 15.14
CA TRP A 545 -44.91 24.97 14.00
C TRP A 545 -46.02 24.87 12.96
N GLY A 546 -46.88 25.90 12.91
CA GLY A 546 -47.97 25.98 11.93
C GLY A 546 -47.46 25.99 10.48
N PHE A 547 -46.27 26.56 10.23
CA PHE A 547 -45.62 26.52 8.92
C PHE A 547 -45.28 25.09 8.47
N CYS A 548 -44.90 24.21 9.40
CA CYS A 548 -44.46 22.85 9.08
C CYS A 548 -45.55 21.79 9.22
N ARG A 549 -46.79 22.18 9.58
CA ARG A 549 -47.88 21.25 9.94
C ARG A 549 -47.43 20.20 10.94
N VAL A 550 -46.80 20.65 12.04
CA VAL A 550 -46.34 19.77 13.11
C VAL A 550 -46.82 20.28 14.46
N SER A 551 -47.44 19.36 15.20
CA SER A 551 -47.89 19.53 16.58
C SER A 551 -47.29 18.43 17.45
N GLY A 552 -46.80 18.84 18.62
CA GLY A 552 -46.12 17.96 19.55
C GLY A 552 -46.97 16.77 20.01
N ILE A 553 -46.46 15.56 19.82
CA ILE A 553 -47.15 14.29 20.10
C ILE A 553 -47.15 13.89 21.59
N GLY A 554 -46.34 14.55 22.42
CA GLY A 554 -46.14 14.21 23.82
C GLY A 554 -45.21 13.00 24.06
N TRP A 555 -44.71 12.86 25.28
CA TRP A 555 -43.74 11.82 25.65
C TRP A 555 -44.28 10.38 25.56
N GLY A 556 -45.58 10.18 25.78
CA GLY A 556 -46.21 8.86 25.66
C GLY A 556 -46.09 8.31 24.24
N TRP A 557 -46.44 9.11 23.24
CA TRP A 557 -46.30 8.71 21.83
C TRP A 557 -44.84 8.61 21.41
N ALA A 558 -43.98 9.50 21.86
CA ALA A 558 -42.55 9.38 21.59
C ALA A 558 -41.99 8.03 22.10
N GLY A 559 -42.37 7.62 23.31
CA GLY A 559 -41.99 6.31 23.87
C GLY A 559 -42.50 5.13 23.04
N VAL A 560 -43.74 5.16 22.58
CA VAL A 560 -44.29 4.13 21.69
C VAL A 560 -43.56 4.08 20.35
N THR A 561 -43.25 5.23 19.75
CA THR A 561 -42.46 5.32 18.53
C THR A 561 -41.06 4.74 18.72
N TRP A 562 -40.42 4.98 19.86
CA TRP A 562 -39.14 4.37 20.22
C TRP A 562 -39.24 2.84 20.34
N ILE A 563 -40.24 2.33 21.05
CA ILE A 563 -40.46 0.88 21.21
C ILE A 563 -40.67 0.23 19.84
N PHE A 564 -41.55 0.81 19.01
CA PHE A 564 -41.80 0.32 17.66
C PHE A 564 -40.50 0.30 16.84
N SER A 565 -39.73 1.39 16.89
CA SER A 565 -38.46 1.52 16.17
C SER A 565 -37.44 0.46 16.60
N ILE A 566 -37.30 0.19 17.91
CA ILE A 566 -36.41 -0.84 18.44
C ILE A 566 -36.84 -2.24 17.99
N VAL A 567 -38.14 -2.54 18.00
CA VAL A 567 -38.65 -3.84 17.54
C VAL A 567 -38.39 -4.03 16.05
N THR A 568 -38.62 -3.02 15.24
CA THR A 568 -38.36 -3.07 13.78
C THR A 568 -36.87 -3.02 13.43
N TYR A 569 -36.00 -2.67 14.37
CA TYR A 569 -34.57 -2.66 14.15
C TYR A 569 -33.96 -4.07 14.16
N ILE A 570 -34.45 -4.98 15.01
CA ILE A 570 -33.88 -6.33 15.16
C ILE A 570 -33.88 -7.13 13.83
N PRO A 571 -34.96 -7.15 13.03
CA PRO A 571 -34.97 -7.88 11.76
C PRO A 571 -34.02 -7.33 10.69
N LEU A 572 -33.55 -6.07 10.81
CA LEU A 572 -32.61 -5.49 9.85
C LEU A 572 -31.29 -6.27 9.78
N ASP A 573 -30.78 -6.75 10.93
CA ASP A 573 -29.57 -7.57 10.95
C ASP A 573 -29.77 -8.91 10.25
N ILE A 574 -30.93 -9.53 10.42
CA ILE A 574 -31.30 -10.79 9.74
C ILE A 574 -31.36 -10.56 8.23
N LEU A 575 -32.05 -9.51 7.79
CA LEU A 575 -32.18 -9.17 6.37
C LEU A 575 -30.83 -8.85 5.73
N LYS A 576 -29.94 -8.14 6.44
CA LYS A 576 -28.57 -7.88 5.99
C LYS A 576 -27.80 -9.18 5.76
N ILE A 577 -27.88 -10.12 6.70
CA ILE A 577 -27.18 -11.42 6.59
C ILE A 577 -27.75 -12.23 5.41
N ILE A 578 -29.08 -12.26 5.24
CA ILE A 578 -29.73 -12.94 4.12
C ILE A 578 -29.32 -12.32 2.79
N ALA A 579 -29.46 -11.00 2.64
CA ALA A 579 -29.13 -10.28 1.40
C ALA A 579 -27.69 -10.56 0.96
N ARG A 580 -26.76 -10.55 1.90
CA ARG A 580 -25.34 -10.82 1.63
C ARG A 580 -25.10 -12.28 1.22
N ASN A 581 -25.76 -13.25 1.87
CA ASN A 581 -25.60 -14.66 1.54
C ASN A 581 -26.21 -15.00 0.17
N SER A 582 -27.36 -14.40 -0.17
CA SER A 582 -27.99 -14.57 -1.49
C SER A 582 -27.08 -14.07 -2.62
N SER A 583 -26.44 -12.90 -2.45
CA SER A 583 -25.49 -12.38 -3.44
C SER A 583 -24.19 -13.20 -3.54
N ILE A 584 -23.80 -13.92 -2.48
CA ILE A 584 -22.66 -14.85 -2.53
C ILE A 584 -23.05 -16.13 -3.29
N GLY A 585 -24.28 -16.62 -3.13
CA GLY A 585 -24.81 -17.76 -3.89
C GLY A 585 -24.79 -17.52 -5.40
N GLU A 586 -25.35 -16.40 -5.85
CA GLU A 586 -25.32 -16.01 -7.27
C GLU A 586 -23.90 -15.81 -7.80
N ALA A 587 -22.96 -15.31 -6.98
CA ALA A 587 -21.56 -15.16 -7.39
C ALA A 587 -20.84 -16.51 -7.50
N CYS A 588 -21.20 -17.50 -6.68
CA CYS A 588 -20.61 -18.84 -6.72
C CYS A 588 -21.14 -19.65 -7.92
N ASP A 589 -22.43 -19.50 -8.24
CA ASP A 589 -23.04 -20.11 -9.42
C ASP A 589 -22.48 -19.50 -10.73
N ASN A 590 -22.33 -18.17 -10.80
CA ASN A 590 -21.70 -17.51 -11.95
C ASN A 590 -20.22 -17.89 -12.13
N PHE A 591 -19.49 -18.16 -11.04
CA PHE A 591 -18.11 -18.65 -11.12
C PHE A 591 -18.02 -20.13 -11.55
N ALA A 592 -19.02 -20.95 -11.19
CA ALA A 592 -19.14 -22.31 -11.66
C ALA A 592 -19.47 -22.36 -13.16
N GLU A 593 -20.40 -21.52 -13.63
CA GLU A 593 -20.76 -21.40 -15.05
C GLU A 593 -19.59 -20.87 -15.91
N ASN A 594 -18.85 -19.86 -15.45
CA ASN A 594 -17.67 -19.37 -16.18
C ASN A 594 -16.51 -20.38 -16.23
N LYS A 595 -16.41 -21.30 -15.26
CA LYS A 595 -15.45 -22.42 -15.33
C LYS A 595 -15.87 -23.47 -16.34
N THR A 596 -17.17 -23.72 -16.50
CA THR A 596 -17.66 -24.67 -17.51
C THR A 596 -17.52 -24.13 -18.94
N ASP A 597 -17.63 -22.82 -19.16
CA ASP A 597 -17.50 -22.21 -20.51
C ASP A 597 -16.05 -22.04 -20.99
N HIS A 598 -15.05 -22.21 -20.12
CA HIS A 598 -13.61 -22.17 -20.47
C HIS A 598 -12.91 -23.53 -20.31
N GLY A 599 -13.66 -24.59 -20.00
CA GLY A 599 -13.17 -25.93 -19.74
C GLY A 599 -13.67 -26.96 -20.76
N GLY A 600 -13.48 -26.70 -22.05
CA GLY A 600 -13.57 -27.75 -23.07
C GLY A 600 -12.34 -28.67 -22.98
N GLY A 601 -12.41 -29.71 -22.15
CA GLY A 601 -11.35 -30.72 -22.06
C GLY A 601 -11.53 -31.66 -20.87
N GLU A 602 -11.91 -32.90 -21.18
CA GLU A 602 -12.12 -34.02 -20.26
C GLU A 602 -11.03 -34.16 -19.17
N ARG A 603 -11.49 -34.29 -17.91
CA ARG A 603 -11.15 -35.34 -16.92
C ARG A 603 -11.26 -34.78 -15.50
N GLU A 604 -12.36 -35.10 -14.82
CA GLU A 604 -12.38 -35.19 -13.35
C GLU A 604 -13.56 -36.08 -12.91
N GLY A 605 -13.39 -37.38 -13.13
CA GLY A 605 -13.97 -38.40 -12.28
C GLY A 605 -12.84 -38.98 -11.43
N ASP A 606 -13.12 -39.26 -10.15
CA ASP A 606 -12.26 -39.95 -9.19
C ASP A 606 -11.37 -39.12 -8.24
N ILE A 607 -11.88 -38.07 -7.58
CA ILE A 607 -11.34 -37.66 -6.26
C ILE A 607 -12.45 -37.15 -5.31
N ILE A 608 -13.57 -37.88 -5.15
CA ILE A 608 -14.47 -37.68 -3.99
C ILE A 608 -15.06 -39.05 -3.58
N SER A 609 -14.25 -39.95 -3.04
CA SER A 609 -14.76 -41.14 -2.35
C SER A 609 -13.76 -41.78 -1.39
N ASN A 610 -13.03 -41.01 -0.58
CA ASN A 610 -12.33 -41.58 0.57
C ASN A 610 -12.19 -40.57 1.70
N GLY A 611 -13.15 -40.60 2.63
CA GLY A 611 -13.16 -39.69 3.77
C GLY A 611 -14.29 -39.88 4.77
N SER A 612 -14.78 -41.10 5.01
CA SER A 612 -15.46 -41.41 6.28
C SER A 612 -15.43 -42.90 6.57
N LYS A 613 -14.72 -43.29 7.64
CA LYS A 613 -15.00 -44.45 8.51
C LYS A 613 -13.93 -44.51 9.60
N HIS A 614 -14.24 -43.93 10.75
CA HIS A 614 -13.70 -44.39 12.02
C HIS A 614 -14.32 -45.75 12.36
N PRO A 615 -13.55 -46.72 12.90
CA PRO A 615 -14.10 -47.72 13.77
C PRO A 615 -13.58 -47.56 15.20
N SER A 616 -14.56 -47.60 16.10
CA SER A 616 -14.47 -47.77 17.54
C SER A 616 -13.61 -48.98 17.95
N GLN A 617 -12.68 -48.77 18.88
CA GLN A 617 -12.02 -49.84 19.63
C GLN A 617 -12.67 -50.01 21.01
N SER A 618 -13.04 -51.25 21.35
CA SER A 618 -13.07 -51.81 22.71
C SER A 618 -13.20 -53.36 22.59
N PRO A 619 -12.93 -54.16 23.63
CA PRO A 619 -11.66 -54.85 23.78
C PRO A 619 -11.81 -56.40 23.78
N GLY A 620 -10.70 -57.09 23.51
CA GLY A 620 -10.55 -58.54 23.62
C GLY A 620 -9.08 -58.91 23.57
#